data_AF-A0A2Z5GAK4-F1
#
_entry.id   AF-A0A2Z5GAK4-F1
#
_cell.length_a   1.000
_cell.length_b   1.000
_cell.length_c   1.000
_cell.angle_alpha   90.00
_cell.angle_beta   90.00
_cell.angle_gamma   90.00
#
_symmetry.space_group_name_H-M   'P 1'
#
loop_
_entity.id
_entity.type
_entity.pdbx_description
1 polymer ?
#
loop_
_entity_poly.entity_id
_entity_poly.type
_entity_poly.pdbx_seq_one_letter_code
_entity_poly.pdbx_strand_id
1 'polypeptide(L)'
;MTGKAWSPGCPVPLDDLLSIRLTYFGFDHLTHEGTLVIHKRFAQEASAIFQELYDIRFPINKIDPYENYEVGGGNAEKDVTVGFYCRKAQDAPTEWSGHAYGIAVDLNPFDNPFHDVKEGWWPQGSDARSKRDDAKGKVSPNTEAFQIFARHGWAWGGFYSGEPDYMHFYKATLGGNGNVLERAYVATGLQYVPAEPVEGGEAKGQPKGKEQK
;
A
#
# COMPACT_ATOMS: atom_id res chain seq x y z
N MET A 1 -15.00 -14.42 6.88
CA MET A 1 -13.76 -13.74 7.31
C MET A 1 -13.07 -14.45 8.47
N THR A 2 -13.64 -15.50 9.05
CA THR A 2 -13.02 -16.20 10.20
C THR A 2 -12.14 -17.36 9.72
N GLY A 3 -10.88 -17.39 10.17
CA GLY A 3 -9.96 -18.52 9.97
C GLY A 3 -8.82 -18.27 8.99
N LYS A 4 -8.88 -17.19 8.19
CA LYS A 4 -7.76 -16.79 7.32
C LYS A 4 -7.42 -15.32 7.42
N ALA A 5 -8.35 -14.43 7.04
CA ALA A 5 -8.12 -12.99 7.12
C ALA A 5 -8.22 -12.46 8.56
N TRP A 6 -8.98 -13.13 9.41
CA TRP A 6 -9.18 -12.76 10.82
C TRP A 6 -9.17 -13.99 11.73
N SER A 7 -8.64 -13.82 12.94
CA SER A 7 -8.66 -14.82 14.02
C SER A 7 -8.76 -14.14 15.40
N PRO A 8 -9.15 -14.87 16.45
CA PRO A 8 -9.08 -14.34 17.82
C PRO A 8 -7.67 -13.83 18.15
N GLY A 9 -7.58 -12.61 18.66
CA GLY A 9 -6.32 -11.91 18.93
C GLY A 9 -5.97 -10.80 17.93
N CYS A 10 -6.71 -10.69 16.82
CA CYS A 10 -6.63 -9.53 15.94
C CYS A 10 -7.00 -8.23 16.67
N PRO A 11 -6.36 -7.09 16.31
CA PRO A 11 -6.53 -5.84 17.04
C PRO A 11 -7.87 -5.15 16.77
N VAL A 12 -8.64 -5.64 15.79
CA VAL A 12 -9.94 -5.09 15.39
C VAL A 12 -11.01 -6.19 15.46
N PRO A 13 -12.13 -5.96 16.16
CA PRO A 13 -13.24 -6.91 16.19
C PRO A 13 -13.97 -6.94 14.84
N LEU A 14 -14.65 -8.04 14.53
CA LEU A 14 -15.39 -8.18 13.27
C LEU A 14 -16.46 -7.08 13.06
N ASP A 15 -17.09 -6.60 14.13
CA ASP A 15 -18.12 -5.54 14.09
C ASP A 15 -17.57 -4.14 13.72
N ASP A 16 -16.24 -4.00 13.70
CA ASP A 16 -15.55 -2.80 13.24
C ASP A 16 -15.04 -2.93 11.80
N LEU A 17 -15.23 -4.08 11.14
CA LEU A 17 -14.87 -4.31 9.75
C LEU A 17 -16.11 -4.32 8.84
N LEU A 18 -16.00 -3.69 7.68
CA LEU A 18 -17.02 -3.71 6.63
C LEU A 18 -16.47 -4.32 5.36
N SER A 19 -17.29 -5.14 4.71
CA SER A 19 -17.10 -5.55 3.31
C SER A 19 -17.84 -4.56 2.43
N ILE A 20 -17.10 -3.73 1.69
CA ILE A 20 -17.65 -2.77 0.73
C ILE A 20 -17.53 -3.32 -0.69
N ARG A 21 -18.63 -3.21 -1.46
CA ARG A 21 -18.64 -3.55 -2.88
C ARG A 21 -18.18 -2.35 -3.68
N LEU A 22 -17.20 -2.56 -4.54
CA LEU A 22 -16.57 -1.51 -5.33
C LEU A 22 -16.69 -1.86 -6.81
N THR A 23 -16.90 -0.83 -7.63
CA THR A 23 -16.79 -0.92 -9.09
C THR A 23 -15.39 -0.49 -9.50
N TYR A 24 -14.76 -1.23 -10.41
CA TYR A 24 -13.41 -0.91 -10.89
C TYR A 24 -13.25 -1.17 -12.38
N PHE A 25 -12.27 -0.52 -12.99
CA PHE A 25 -11.92 -0.69 -14.40
C PHE A 25 -10.82 -1.74 -14.51
N GLY A 26 -11.02 -2.77 -15.32
CA GLY A 26 -10.08 -3.88 -15.48
C GLY A 26 -8.98 -3.58 -16.51
N PHE A 27 -7.91 -4.37 -16.47
CA PHE A 27 -6.89 -4.38 -17.54
C PHE A 27 -7.45 -4.84 -18.89
N ASP A 28 -8.56 -5.58 -18.88
CA ASP A 28 -9.34 -5.99 -20.05
C ASP A 28 -10.22 -4.86 -20.63
N HIS A 29 -10.15 -3.67 -20.05
CA HIS A 29 -10.94 -2.49 -20.42
C HIS A 29 -12.45 -2.63 -20.17
N LEU A 30 -12.85 -3.53 -19.28
CA LEU A 30 -14.24 -3.71 -18.85
C LEU A 30 -14.46 -3.17 -17.44
N THR A 31 -15.73 -2.94 -17.10
CA THR A 31 -16.15 -2.63 -15.74
C THR A 31 -16.37 -3.92 -14.99
N HIS A 32 -15.80 -4.00 -13.78
CA HIS A 32 -15.90 -5.13 -12.88
C HIS A 32 -16.42 -4.67 -11.52
N GLU A 33 -16.80 -5.65 -10.70
CA GLU A 33 -17.11 -5.43 -9.30
C GLU A 33 -16.24 -6.33 -8.43
N GLY A 34 -15.90 -5.84 -7.26
CA GLY A 34 -15.10 -6.58 -6.28
C GLY A 34 -15.48 -6.17 -4.87
N THR A 35 -14.91 -6.87 -3.89
CA THR A 35 -15.17 -6.60 -2.46
C THR A 35 -13.88 -6.25 -1.76
N LEU A 36 -13.85 -5.08 -1.14
CA LEU A 36 -12.76 -4.66 -0.24
C LEU A 36 -13.25 -4.80 1.20
N VAL A 37 -12.39 -5.33 2.07
CA VAL A 37 -12.64 -5.33 3.51
C VAL A 37 -11.78 -4.26 4.15
N ILE A 38 -12.39 -3.39 4.95
CA ILE A 38 -11.73 -2.25 5.59
C ILE A 38 -12.41 -1.91 6.93
N HIS A 39 -11.75 -1.15 7.79
CA HIS A 39 -12.36 -0.64 9.01
C HIS A 39 -13.51 0.32 8.72
N LYS A 40 -14.63 0.19 9.44
CA LYS A 40 -15.89 0.92 9.18
C LYS A 40 -15.72 2.44 9.14
N ARG A 41 -14.81 2.97 9.96
CA ARG A 41 -14.45 4.40 10.01
C ARG A 41 -13.97 4.95 8.65
N PHE A 42 -13.34 4.12 7.83
CA PHE A 42 -12.72 4.53 6.55
C PHE A 42 -13.46 3.96 5.33
N ALA A 43 -14.57 3.26 5.52
CA ALA A 43 -15.29 2.58 4.44
C ALA A 43 -15.88 3.55 3.40
N GLN A 44 -16.46 4.67 3.84
CA GLN A 44 -16.98 5.69 2.94
C GLN A 44 -15.87 6.37 2.14
N GLU A 45 -14.75 6.68 2.81
CA GLU A 45 -13.59 7.31 2.17
C GLU A 45 -12.92 6.38 1.16
N ALA A 46 -12.72 5.10 1.50
CA ALA A 46 -12.23 4.11 0.55
C ALA A 46 -13.17 3.95 -0.64
N SER A 47 -14.49 3.97 -0.43
CA SER A 47 -15.45 3.94 -1.54
C SER A 47 -15.27 5.14 -2.48
N ALA A 48 -15.02 6.33 -1.93
CA ALA A 48 -14.76 7.54 -2.73
C ALA A 48 -13.44 7.42 -3.52
N ILE A 49 -12.35 6.98 -2.89
CA ILE A 49 -11.05 6.74 -3.55
C ILE A 49 -11.23 5.80 -4.75
N PHE A 50 -11.88 4.66 -4.55
CA PHE A 50 -12.04 3.68 -5.63
C PHE A 50 -13.02 4.14 -6.72
N GLN A 51 -14.02 4.96 -6.38
CA GLN A 51 -14.84 5.64 -7.39
C GLN A 51 -13.99 6.59 -8.25
N GLU A 52 -13.10 7.38 -7.64
CA GLU A 52 -12.24 8.27 -8.40
C GLU A 52 -11.21 7.51 -9.26
N LEU A 53 -10.67 6.39 -8.76
CA LEU A 53 -9.84 5.48 -9.57
C LEU A 53 -10.60 4.92 -10.77
N TYR A 54 -11.88 4.56 -10.58
CA TYR A 54 -12.75 4.11 -11.66
C TYR A 54 -13.00 5.21 -12.70
N ASP A 55 -13.27 6.44 -12.25
CA ASP A 55 -13.58 7.58 -13.11
C ASP A 55 -12.39 7.94 -14.02
N ILE A 56 -11.16 7.84 -13.51
CA ILE A 56 -9.93 8.03 -14.30
C ILE A 56 -9.52 6.78 -15.09
N ARG A 57 -10.29 5.68 -15.00
CA ARG A 57 -10.02 4.39 -15.62
C ARG A 57 -8.64 3.82 -15.26
N PHE A 58 -8.22 4.00 -14.01
CA PHE A 58 -7.03 3.35 -13.50
C PHE A 58 -7.28 1.83 -13.47
N PRO A 59 -6.48 1.02 -14.20
CA PRO A 59 -6.76 -0.40 -14.29
C PRO A 59 -6.36 -1.10 -12.99
N ILE A 60 -7.29 -1.89 -12.47
CA ILE A 60 -7.11 -2.75 -11.31
C ILE A 60 -7.33 -4.18 -11.79
N ASN A 61 -6.42 -5.09 -11.46
CA ASN A 61 -6.51 -6.47 -11.93
C ASN A 61 -7.64 -7.23 -11.23
N LYS A 62 -7.68 -7.17 -9.90
CA LYS A 62 -8.74 -7.78 -9.10
C LYS A 62 -8.88 -7.09 -7.75
N ILE A 63 -10.10 -6.94 -7.25
CA ILE A 63 -10.37 -6.56 -5.85
C ILE A 63 -11.12 -7.71 -5.19
N ASP A 64 -10.52 -8.35 -4.19
CA ASP A 64 -11.10 -9.52 -3.53
C ASP A 64 -10.65 -9.60 -2.06
N PRO A 65 -11.51 -10.05 -1.11
CA PRO A 65 -11.10 -10.20 0.27
C PRO A 65 -9.98 -11.24 0.42
N TYR A 66 -9.04 -10.97 1.32
CA TYR A 66 -7.94 -11.91 1.64
C TYR A 66 -8.45 -13.29 2.09
N GLU A 67 -9.65 -13.35 2.67
CA GLU A 67 -10.32 -14.59 3.10
C GLU A 67 -10.40 -15.67 2.00
N ASN A 68 -10.40 -15.25 0.73
CA ASN A 68 -10.49 -16.15 -0.42
C ASN A 68 -9.15 -16.83 -0.77
N TYR A 69 -8.06 -16.49 -0.07
CA TYR A 69 -6.70 -16.94 -0.34
C TYR A 69 -6.15 -17.77 0.82
N GLU A 70 -4.98 -18.37 0.66
CA GLU A 70 -4.35 -19.14 1.73
C GLU A 70 -3.62 -18.19 2.70
N VAL A 71 -3.48 -18.62 3.96
CA VAL A 71 -2.70 -17.86 4.94
C VAL A 71 -1.24 -17.92 4.50
N GLY A 72 -0.62 -16.76 4.31
CA GLY A 72 0.78 -16.66 3.91
C GLY A 72 1.04 -16.48 2.42
N GLY A 73 0.02 -16.37 1.55
CA GLY A 73 0.25 -15.85 0.20
C GLY A 73 -0.74 -16.25 -0.89
N GLY A 74 -0.35 -15.95 -2.13
CA GLY A 74 -1.07 -16.28 -3.35
C GLY A 74 -2.04 -15.20 -3.84
N ASN A 75 -2.41 -14.22 -3.00
CA ASN A 75 -3.21 -13.07 -3.43
C ASN A 75 -2.34 -12.07 -4.21
N ALA A 76 -1.13 -11.83 -3.74
CA ALA A 76 -0.27 -10.78 -4.29
C ALA A 76 0.30 -11.19 -5.66
N GLU A 77 0.69 -12.46 -5.84
CA GLU A 77 1.09 -13.03 -7.15
C GLU A 77 -0.06 -13.05 -8.16
N LYS A 78 -1.30 -13.06 -7.67
CA LYS A 78 -2.51 -12.93 -8.50
C LYS A 78 -2.93 -11.47 -8.69
N ASP A 79 -2.10 -10.53 -8.26
CA ASP A 79 -2.30 -9.09 -8.40
C ASP A 79 -3.65 -8.62 -7.82
N VAL A 80 -3.94 -9.10 -6.62
CA VAL A 80 -5.20 -8.84 -5.93
C VAL A 80 -5.05 -7.65 -5.00
N THR A 81 -5.83 -6.62 -5.26
CA THR A 81 -5.98 -5.46 -4.38
C THR A 81 -6.74 -5.86 -3.12
N VAL A 82 -6.13 -5.63 -1.95
CA VAL A 82 -6.64 -6.06 -0.64
C VAL A 82 -6.57 -4.93 0.39
N GLY A 83 -7.53 -4.89 1.32
CA GLY A 83 -7.58 -3.88 2.38
C GLY A 83 -7.30 -4.43 3.77
N PHE A 84 -7.84 -5.60 4.10
CA PHE A 84 -7.74 -6.17 5.44
C PHE A 84 -7.25 -7.62 5.40
N TYR A 85 -6.24 -7.87 6.22
CA TYR A 85 -5.80 -9.19 6.64
C TYR A 85 -4.96 -9.03 7.90
N CYS A 86 -5.30 -9.81 8.92
CA CYS A 86 -4.73 -9.70 10.24
C CYS A 86 -3.39 -10.41 10.32
N ARG A 87 -2.32 -9.61 10.31
CA ARG A 87 -0.94 -10.09 10.50
C ARG A 87 -0.09 -9.09 11.25
N LYS A 88 1.00 -9.59 11.82
CA LYS A 88 2.09 -8.74 12.30
C LYS A 88 2.80 -8.06 11.13
N ALA A 89 3.42 -6.91 11.39
CA ALA A 89 4.27 -6.25 10.43
C ALA A 89 5.51 -7.13 10.16
N GLN A 90 6.01 -7.10 8.91
CA GLN A 90 7.13 -7.94 8.50
C GLN A 90 8.42 -7.51 9.20
N ASP A 91 8.67 -6.20 9.23
CA ASP A 91 9.92 -5.62 9.78
C ASP A 91 9.82 -5.27 11.27
N ALA A 92 8.62 -5.37 11.84
CA ALA A 92 8.34 -5.14 13.25
C ALA A 92 7.35 -6.20 13.76
N PRO A 93 7.78 -7.46 13.97
CA PRO A 93 6.87 -8.57 14.28
C PRO A 93 6.16 -8.46 15.63
N THR A 94 6.56 -7.52 16.48
CA THR A 94 5.84 -7.15 17.71
C THR A 94 4.63 -6.27 17.42
N GLU A 95 4.63 -5.54 16.31
CA GLU A 95 3.61 -4.59 15.87
C GLU A 95 2.63 -5.21 14.87
N TRP A 96 1.40 -4.68 14.88
CA TRP A 96 0.39 -5.07 13.89
C TRP A 96 0.56 -4.26 12.61
N SER A 97 0.42 -4.92 11.45
CA SER A 97 0.38 -4.23 10.16
C SER A 97 -0.84 -3.31 10.07
N GLY A 98 -0.76 -2.23 9.27
CA GLY A 98 -1.91 -1.38 8.95
C GLY A 98 -3.12 -2.16 8.40
N HIS A 99 -2.87 -3.27 7.67
CA HIS A 99 -3.93 -4.17 7.21
C HIS A 99 -4.67 -4.87 8.32
N ALA A 100 -4.00 -5.17 9.45
CA ALA A 100 -4.64 -5.79 10.61
C ALA A 100 -5.60 -4.82 11.33
N TYR A 101 -5.46 -3.52 11.10
CA TYR A 101 -6.39 -2.50 11.58
C TYR A 101 -7.45 -2.10 10.55
N GLY A 102 -7.37 -2.59 9.31
CA GLY A 102 -8.24 -2.16 8.22
C GLY A 102 -8.05 -0.69 7.86
N ILE A 103 -6.81 -0.17 7.94
CA ILE A 103 -6.46 1.22 7.60
C ILE A 103 -5.46 1.32 6.44
N ALA A 104 -5.26 0.22 5.73
CA ALA A 104 -4.33 0.13 4.62
C ALA A 104 -4.98 -0.54 3.41
N VAL A 105 -4.42 -0.31 2.22
CA VAL A 105 -4.81 -0.92 0.96
C VAL A 105 -3.52 -1.22 0.19
N ASP A 106 -3.36 -2.47 -0.24
CA ASP A 106 -2.33 -2.86 -1.20
C ASP A 106 -2.98 -2.86 -2.59
N LEU A 107 -2.54 -1.97 -3.49
CA LEU A 107 -3.12 -1.77 -4.82
C LEU A 107 -2.28 -2.44 -5.90
N ASN A 108 -2.86 -3.40 -6.62
CA ASN A 108 -2.19 -4.23 -7.64
C ASN A 108 -0.77 -4.68 -7.19
N PRO A 109 -0.63 -5.56 -6.19
CA PRO A 109 0.66 -5.96 -5.62
C PRO A 109 1.71 -6.43 -6.63
N PHE A 110 1.31 -7.08 -7.72
CA PHE A 110 2.26 -7.59 -8.71
C PHE A 110 2.74 -6.48 -9.64
N ASP A 111 1.89 -5.49 -9.97
CA ASP A 111 2.27 -4.28 -10.70
C ASP A 111 2.99 -3.23 -9.84
N ASN A 112 2.75 -3.25 -8.54
CA ASN A 112 3.31 -2.33 -7.55
C ASN A 112 4.06 -3.09 -6.45
N PRO A 113 5.18 -3.73 -6.77
CA PRO A 113 5.85 -4.60 -5.83
C PRO A 113 6.51 -3.83 -4.68
N PHE A 114 6.72 -4.56 -3.58
CA PHE A 114 7.56 -4.17 -2.46
C PHE A 114 8.99 -4.64 -2.68
N HIS A 115 9.97 -3.84 -2.26
CA HIS A 115 11.37 -4.22 -2.26
C HIS A 115 11.85 -4.49 -0.84
N ASP A 116 12.19 -5.74 -0.54
CA ASP A 116 12.88 -6.13 0.69
C ASP A 116 14.40 -6.08 0.45
N VAL A 117 15.20 -5.48 1.35
CA VAL A 117 16.65 -5.40 1.13
C VAL A 117 17.37 -6.75 1.12
N LYS A 118 16.78 -7.80 1.70
CA LYS A 118 17.37 -9.14 1.82
C LYS A 118 16.83 -10.08 0.76
N GLU A 119 15.52 -10.05 0.54
CA GLU A 119 14.80 -11.01 -0.32
C GLU A 119 14.55 -10.47 -1.74
N GLY A 120 14.70 -9.16 -1.97
CA GLY A 120 14.48 -8.52 -3.27
C GLY A 120 13.02 -8.14 -3.51
N TRP A 121 12.57 -8.17 -4.78
CA TRP A 121 11.20 -7.77 -5.13
C TRP A 121 10.17 -8.83 -4.77
N TRP A 122 9.14 -8.40 -4.06
CA TRP A 122 7.97 -9.18 -3.72
C TRP A 122 6.71 -8.53 -4.31
N PRO A 123 5.77 -9.30 -4.90
CA PRO A 123 5.74 -10.76 -4.99
C PRO A 123 6.80 -11.34 -5.92
N GLN A 124 7.14 -12.63 -5.75
CA GLN A 124 8.17 -13.27 -6.57
C GLN A 124 7.85 -13.15 -8.07
N GLY A 125 8.83 -12.69 -8.86
CA GLY A 125 8.69 -12.50 -10.31
C GLY A 125 8.14 -11.13 -10.74
N SER A 126 7.90 -10.22 -9.79
CA SER A 126 7.46 -8.85 -10.06
C SER A 126 8.60 -7.90 -10.42
N ASP A 127 9.85 -8.36 -10.48
CA ASP A 127 11.05 -7.54 -10.65
C ASP A 127 10.98 -6.67 -11.92
N ALA A 128 10.48 -7.24 -13.01
CA ALA A 128 10.31 -6.56 -14.29
C ALA A 128 9.28 -5.42 -14.23
N ARG A 129 8.42 -5.40 -13.21
CA ARG A 129 7.40 -4.37 -12.99
C ARG A 129 7.88 -3.28 -12.04
N SER A 130 8.97 -3.47 -11.30
CA SER A 130 9.50 -2.53 -10.30
C SER A 130 9.76 -1.10 -10.79
N LYS A 131 10.10 -0.92 -12.07
CA LYS A 131 10.31 0.41 -12.65
C LYS A 131 9.04 1.25 -12.57
N ARG A 132 9.16 2.45 -11.99
CA ARG A 132 8.09 3.46 -11.86
C ARG A 132 8.02 4.33 -13.12
N ASP A 133 7.67 3.70 -14.24
CA ASP A 133 7.59 4.29 -15.58
C ASP A 133 6.18 4.74 -15.97
N ASP A 134 5.29 4.87 -15.00
CA ASP A 134 3.89 5.30 -15.18
C ASP A 134 3.10 4.42 -16.16
N ALA A 135 3.54 3.17 -16.37
CA ALA A 135 2.75 2.19 -17.11
C ALA A 135 1.39 1.94 -16.41
N LYS A 136 0.40 1.52 -17.19
CA LYS A 136 -0.97 1.27 -16.72
C LYS A 136 -0.98 0.37 -15.47
N GLY A 137 -1.72 0.79 -14.44
CA GLY A 137 -1.90 0.04 -13.19
C GLY A 137 -0.74 0.17 -12.20
N LYS A 138 0.34 0.87 -12.59
CA LYS A 138 1.45 1.22 -11.71
C LYS A 138 1.22 2.55 -11.01
N VAL A 139 1.74 2.67 -9.81
CA VAL A 139 1.72 3.88 -8.99
C VAL A 139 3.11 4.51 -8.95
N SER A 140 3.15 5.84 -9.12
CA SER A 140 4.31 6.69 -8.89
C SER A 140 3.84 8.08 -8.39
N PRO A 141 4.75 8.96 -7.93
CA PRO A 141 4.39 10.33 -7.55
C PRO A 141 3.71 11.16 -8.67
N ASN A 142 3.92 10.78 -9.93
CA ASN A 142 3.33 11.44 -11.10
C ASN A 142 1.93 10.90 -11.47
N THR A 143 1.52 9.77 -10.89
CA THR A 143 0.24 9.14 -11.24
C THR A 143 -0.93 9.79 -10.51
N GLU A 144 -2.05 9.95 -11.22
CA GLU A 144 -3.28 10.46 -10.59
C GLU A 144 -3.79 9.50 -9.51
N ALA A 145 -3.52 8.19 -9.61
CA ALA A 145 -3.83 7.23 -8.55
C ALA A 145 -3.19 7.62 -7.21
N PHE A 146 -1.88 7.92 -7.20
CA PHE A 146 -1.21 8.42 -6.01
C PHE A 146 -1.85 9.72 -5.49
N GLN A 147 -2.15 10.67 -6.38
CA GLN A 147 -2.76 11.95 -6.01
C GLN A 147 -4.17 11.78 -5.41
N ILE A 148 -4.96 10.82 -5.89
CA ILE A 148 -6.27 10.43 -5.32
C ILE A 148 -6.09 9.96 -3.88
N PHE A 149 -5.22 9.01 -3.61
CA PHE A 149 -4.99 8.56 -2.22
C PHE A 149 -4.49 9.71 -1.34
N ALA A 150 -3.54 10.51 -1.83
CA ALA A 150 -2.98 11.63 -1.09
C ALA A 150 -4.05 12.66 -0.69
N ARG A 151 -4.94 13.08 -1.60
CA ARG A 151 -6.01 14.05 -1.27
C ARG A 151 -6.98 13.57 -0.20
N HIS A 152 -7.11 12.26 -0.02
CA HIS A 152 -7.91 11.64 1.05
C HIS A 152 -7.10 11.37 2.33
N GLY A 153 -5.85 11.82 2.43
CA GLY A 153 -5.05 11.65 3.64
C GLY A 153 -4.38 10.28 3.77
N TRP A 154 -4.25 9.55 2.65
CA TRP A 154 -3.54 8.28 2.61
C TRP A 154 -2.09 8.51 2.19
N ALA A 155 -1.16 8.12 3.06
CA ALA A 155 0.26 8.11 2.76
C ALA A 155 0.61 6.86 1.94
N TRP A 156 1.77 6.90 1.28
CA TRP A 156 2.19 5.88 0.34
C TRP A 156 3.55 5.29 0.74
N GLY A 157 3.66 3.97 0.76
CA GLY A 157 4.87 3.22 1.10
C GLY A 157 5.97 3.31 0.04
N GLY A 158 5.66 3.80 -1.17
CA GLY A 158 6.65 3.99 -2.22
C GLY A 158 7.74 5.02 -1.90
N PHE A 159 7.57 5.81 -0.83
CA PHE A 159 8.59 6.75 -0.33
C PHE A 159 9.51 6.17 0.74
N TYR A 160 9.35 4.91 1.14
CA TYR A 160 10.27 4.28 2.08
C TYR A 160 11.68 4.20 1.48
N SER A 161 12.67 4.64 2.25
CA SER A 161 14.06 4.68 1.80
C SER A 161 14.66 3.29 1.84
N GLY A 162 15.14 2.78 0.70
CA GLY A 162 15.79 1.47 0.57
C GLY A 162 14.84 0.29 0.39
N GLU A 163 13.62 0.40 0.92
CA GLU A 163 12.59 -0.64 0.89
C GLU A 163 11.23 -0.09 0.42
N PRO A 164 11.16 0.48 -0.79
CA PRO A 164 9.90 1.04 -1.30
C PRO A 164 8.81 -0.03 -1.37
N ASP A 165 7.64 0.30 -0.83
CA ASP A 165 6.43 -0.52 -0.91
C ASP A 165 5.39 0.17 -1.82
N TYR A 166 5.43 -0.14 -3.12
CA TYR A 166 4.64 0.59 -4.11
C TYR A 166 3.13 0.27 -4.06
N MET A 167 2.74 -0.90 -3.58
CA MET A 167 1.33 -1.28 -3.45
C MET A 167 0.69 -0.59 -2.25
N HIS A 168 1.48 -0.30 -1.21
CA HIS A 168 0.95 0.00 0.10
C HIS A 168 0.54 1.47 0.26
N PHE A 169 -0.76 1.68 0.42
CA PHE A 169 -1.33 2.93 0.91
C PHE A 169 -1.88 2.73 2.31
N TYR A 170 -1.68 3.71 3.19
CA TYR A 170 -2.17 3.65 4.56
C TYR A 170 -2.71 4.99 5.03
N LYS A 171 -3.72 4.94 5.88
CA LYS A 171 -4.28 6.15 6.48
C LYS A 171 -3.26 6.79 7.41
N ALA A 172 -2.86 8.02 7.11
CA ALA A 172 -1.93 8.76 7.96
C ALA A 172 -2.62 9.16 9.28
N THR A 173 -1.99 8.78 10.38
CA THR A 173 -2.47 9.04 11.75
C THR A 173 -1.32 9.56 12.61
N LEU A 174 -1.59 10.52 13.50
CA LEU A 174 -0.58 11.15 14.36
C LEU A 174 -1.00 11.07 15.83
N GLY A 175 -0.04 10.70 16.69
CA GLY A 175 -0.23 10.57 18.13
C GLY A 175 0.67 9.50 18.71
N GLY A 176 0.87 9.54 20.04
CA GLY A 176 1.76 8.61 20.76
C GLY A 176 1.15 7.25 21.10
N ASN A 177 -0.10 6.99 20.73
CA ASN A 177 -0.75 5.70 21.02
C ASN A 177 -0.26 4.62 20.04
N GLY A 178 0.11 3.45 20.58
CA GLY A 178 0.53 2.28 19.80
C GLY A 178 -0.62 1.64 19.01
N ASN A 179 -1.86 1.81 19.47
CA ASN A 179 -3.04 1.52 18.66
C ASN A 179 -3.31 2.67 17.70
N VAL A 180 -3.09 2.42 16.40
CA VAL A 180 -3.26 3.42 15.34
C VAL A 180 -4.68 3.99 15.26
N LEU A 181 -5.69 3.23 15.69
CA LEU A 181 -7.10 3.67 15.69
C LEU A 181 -7.42 4.67 16.82
N GLU A 182 -6.55 4.73 17.84
CA GLU A 182 -6.66 5.60 19.01
C GLU A 182 -5.69 6.80 18.97
N ARG A 183 -4.96 6.96 17.87
CA ARG A 183 -4.14 8.16 17.66
C ARG A 183 -5.03 9.40 17.54
N ALA A 184 -4.55 10.51 18.09
CA ALA A 184 -5.34 11.72 18.29
C ALA A 184 -5.80 12.38 16.97
N TYR A 185 -5.02 12.20 15.90
CA TYR A 185 -5.31 12.82 14.61
C TYR A 185 -5.34 11.79 13.50
N VAL A 186 -6.30 11.99 12.60
CA VAL A 186 -6.44 11.30 11.32
C VAL A 186 -6.29 12.36 10.24
N ALA A 187 -5.34 12.17 9.32
CA ALA A 187 -5.20 13.08 8.19
C ALA A 187 -6.43 13.02 7.29
N THR A 188 -6.97 14.16 6.88
CA THR A 188 -8.08 14.22 5.91
C THR A 188 -7.60 14.55 4.49
N GLY A 189 -6.33 14.94 4.35
CA GLY A 189 -5.68 15.22 3.07
C GLY A 189 -4.17 15.38 3.23
N LEU A 190 -3.43 15.05 2.19
CA LEU A 190 -1.98 15.23 2.05
C LEU A 190 -1.70 15.88 0.69
N GLN A 191 -0.72 16.78 0.68
CA GLN A 191 -0.19 17.37 -0.55
C GLN A 191 1.22 16.83 -0.77
N TYR A 192 1.47 16.24 -1.93
CA TYR A 192 2.83 15.88 -2.31
C TYR A 192 3.62 17.12 -2.70
N VAL A 193 4.77 17.31 -2.05
CA VAL A 193 5.73 18.36 -2.36
C VAL A 193 7.07 17.67 -2.62
N PRO A 194 7.54 17.59 -3.88
CA PRO A 194 8.82 16.98 -4.18
C PRO A 194 9.93 17.77 -3.49
N ALA A 195 10.91 17.06 -2.92
CA ALA A 195 12.11 17.71 -2.43
C ALA A 195 12.85 18.35 -3.61
N GLU A 196 13.28 19.61 -3.47
CA GLU A 196 14.12 20.21 -4.50
C GLU A 196 15.46 19.44 -4.60
N PRO A 197 15.99 19.24 -5.82
CA PRO A 197 17.34 18.72 -5.96
C PRO A 197 18.29 19.64 -5.20
N VAL A 198 19.05 19.10 -4.25
CA VAL A 198 20.11 19.86 -3.60
C VAL A 198 21.18 20.13 -4.66
N GLU A 199 21.21 21.34 -5.22
CA GLU A 199 22.29 21.76 -6.11
C GLU A 199 23.63 21.74 -5.35
N GLY A 200 24.60 20.96 -5.85
CA GLY A 200 26.02 21.20 -5.57
C GLY A 200 26.55 20.71 -4.21
N GLY A 201 26.39 19.43 -3.89
CA GLY A 201 27.20 18.75 -2.87
C GLY A 201 28.27 17.87 -3.51
N GLU A 202 29.37 18.45 -4.02
CA GLU A 202 30.55 17.65 -4.34
C GLU A 202 30.98 16.87 -3.09
N ALA A 203 30.83 15.55 -3.13
CA ALA A 203 31.49 14.67 -2.19
C ALA A 203 33.00 14.87 -2.36
N LYS A 204 33.61 15.67 -1.48
CA LYS A 204 35.06 15.85 -1.41
C LYS A 204 35.69 14.46 -1.34
N GLY A 205 36.43 14.13 -2.40
CA GLY A 205 37.08 12.84 -2.57
C GLY A 205 37.91 12.45 -1.34
N GLN A 206 37.74 11.21 -0.92
CA GLN A 206 38.71 10.54 -0.04
C GLN A 206 40.10 10.61 -0.68
N PRO A 207 41.15 11.03 0.05
CA PRO A 207 42.50 10.95 -0.48
C PRO A 207 42.89 9.49 -0.67
N LYS A 208 43.23 9.12 -1.91
CA LYS A 208 43.85 7.84 -2.23
C LYS A 208 45.15 7.72 -1.42
N GLY A 209 45.25 6.66 -0.63
CA GLY A 209 46.47 6.25 0.04
C GLY A 209 47.60 6.10 -0.97
N LYS A 210 48.76 6.71 -0.66
CA LYS A 210 50.00 6.40 -1.34
C LYS A 210 50.53 5.08 -0.80
N GLU A 211 50.48 4.04 -1.62
CA GLU A 211 51.46 2.95 -1.56
C GLU A 211 52.76 3.39 -2.23
N GLN A 212 53.87 2.75 -1.79
CA GLN A 212 55.28 2.75 -2.22
C GLN A 212 56.18 3.27 -1.08
N LYS A 213 57.17 2.54 -0.58
CA LYS A 213 57.90 1.35 -1.06
C LYS A 213 58.51 0.63 0.15
#